data_AF-A0A2V8IEM6-F1
#
_entry.id   AF-A0A2V8IEM6-F1
#
_cell.length_a   1.000
_cell.length_b   1.000
_cell.length_c   1.000
_cell.angle_alpha   90.00
_cell.angle_beta   90.00
_cell.angle_gamma   90.00
#
_symmetry.space_group_name_H-M   'P 1'
#
loop_
_entity.id
_entity.type
_entity.pdbx_description
1 polymer ?
#
loop_
_entity_poly.entity_id
_entity_poly.type
_entity_poly.pdbx_seq_one_letter_code
_entity_poly.pdbx_strand_id
1 'polypeptide(L)'
;MFDEGLRFAKHVKGIGPNVLTEAMHTWNPSRYAAMNKNPLTSLKELGFPEFPLPQSFDGATYAKYNQVITDLAGWCGFQSLGQVDQFLNYVYWKLKKRQKKKTAA
;
A
#
# COMPACT_ATOMS: atom_id res chain seq x y z
N MET A 1 -6.65 15.47 -0.09
CA MET A 1 -5.24 15.56 -0.54
C MET A 1 -4.97 14.59 -1.68
N PHE A 2 -5.32 13.30 -1.55
CA PHE A 2 -5.05 12.31 -2.61
C PHE A 2 -5.71 12.66 -3.96
N ASP A 3 -7.02 12.95 -4.00
CA ASP A 3 -7.71 13.30 -5.26
C ASP A 3 -7.10 14.53 -5.93
N GLU A 4 -6.79 15.55 -5.12
CA GLU A 4 -6.15 16.77 -5.60
C GLU A 4 -4.75 16.48 -6.16
N GLY A 5 -3.95 15.69 -5.44
CA GLY A 5 -2.65 15.23 -5.92
C GLY A 5 -2.75 14.44 -7.22
N LEU A 6 -3.76 13.60 -7.38
CA LEU A 6 -3.99 12.80 -8.59
C LEU A 6 -4.39 13.69 -9.78
N ARG A 7 -5.18 14.75 -9.55
CA ARG A 7 -5.52 15.76 -10.57
C ARG A 7 -4.28 16.48 -11.11
N PHE A 8 -3.24 16.69 -10.30
CA PHE A 8 -1.97 17.24 -10.78
C PHE A 8 -1.09 16.17 -11.41
N ALA A 9 -0.96 14.99 -10.78
CA ALA A 9 -0.13 13.89 -11.23
C ALA A 9 -0.43 13.44 -12.68
N LYS A 10 -1.70 13.48 -13.10
CA LYS A 10 -2.10 13.10 -14.47
C LYS A 10 -1.42 13.93 -15.58
N HIS A 11 -0.90 15.11 -15.26
CA HIS A 11 -0.19 15.97 -16.22
C HIS A 11 1.32 15.70 -16.25
N VAL A 12 1.83 14.84 -15.37
CA VAL A 12 3.25 14.49 -15.28
C VAL A 12 3.44 13.06 -15.75
N LYS A 13 4.16 12.90 -16.86
CA LYS A 13 4.46 11.58 -17.43
C LYS A 13 5.19 10.72 -16.39
N GLY A 14 4.66 9.52 -16.12
CA GLY A 14 5.25 8.55 -15.20
C GLY A 14 4.75 8.63 -13.76
N ILE A 15 3.95 9.64 -13.39
CA ILE A 15 3.37 9.73 -12.04
C ILE A 15 1.97 9.12 -12.04
N GLY A 16 1.89 7.87 -11.58
CA GLY A 16 0.63 7.21 -11.25
C GLY A 16 0.30 7.30 -9.77
N PRO A 17 -0.85 6.75 -9.34
CA PRO A 17 -1.26 6.69 -7.93
C PRO A 17 -0.18 6.16 -7.00
N ASN A 18 0.58 5.13 -7.41
CA ASN A 18 1.67 4.61 -6.58
C ASN A 18 2.71 5.69 -6.24
N VAL A 19 3.29 6.31 -7.26
CA VAL A 19 4.32 7.35 -7.10
C VAL A 19 3.80 8.53 -6.29
N LEU A 20 2.52 8.90 -6.49
CA LEU A 20 1.87 9.93 -5.66
C LEU A 20 1.85 9.54 -4.19
N THR A 21 1.45 8.30 -3.86
CA THR A 21 1.42 7.85 -2.46
C THR A 21 2.80 7.69 -1.85
N GLU A 22 3.83 7.34 -2.64
CA GLU A 22 5.22 7.32 -2.19
C GLU A 22 5.73 8.74 -1.86
N ALA A 23 5.38 9.74 -2.68
CA ALA A 23 5.70 11.14 -2.40
C ALA A 23 4.97 11.65 -1.14
N MET A 24 3.68 11.32 -0.99
CA MET A 24 2.90 11.66 0.19
C MET A 24 3.45 10.97 1.46
N HIS A 25 3.82 9.70 1.36
CA HIS A 25 4.47 8.95 2.44
C HIS A 25 5.80 9.59 2.85
N THR A 26 6.62 10.00 1.88
CA THR A 26 7.89 10.70 2.13
C THR A 26 7.65 12.03 2.85
N TRP A 27 6.62 12.77 2.45
CA TRP A 27 6.27 14.04 3.08
C TRP A 27 5.72 13.88 4.51
N ASN A 28 4.88 12.87 4.75
CA ASN A 28 4.36 12.58 6.08
C ASN A 28 4.12 11.07 6.29
N PRO A 29 5.13 10.33 6.77
CA PRO A 29 5.07 8.87 6.89
C PRO A 29 4.19 8.37 8.03
N SER A 30 3.76 9.26 8.93
CA SER A 30 2.80 8.93 10.00
C SER A 30 1.35 8.96 9.52
N ARG A 31 1.07 9.62 8.39
CA ARG A 31 -0.29 9.87 7.90
C ARG A 31 -0.63 9.14 6.61
N TYR A 32 0.35 8.98 5.72
CA TYR A 32 0.12 8.43 4.39
C TYR A 32 0.91 7.14 4.22
N ALA A 33 0.22 6.03 4.02
CA ALA A 33 0.81 4.76 3.65
C ALA A 33 1.15 4.73 2.16
N ALA A 34 2.32 4.21 1.82
CA ALA A 34 2.68 3.93 0.43
C ALA A 34 1.76 2.85 -0.14
N MET A 35 1.28 3.02 -1.38
CA MET A 35 0.31 2.13 -1.99
C MET A 35 0.79 1.62 -3.35
N ASN A 36 1.18 0.35 -3.39
CA ASN A 36 1.44 -0.39 -4.63
C ASN A 36 0.83 -1.81 -4.55
N LYS A 37 1.16 -2.67 -5.52
CA LYS A 37 0.62 -4.03 -5.58
C LYS A 37 1.04 -4.92 -4.39
N ASN A 38 2.21 -4.69 -3.80
CA ASN A 38 2.76 -5.54 -2.75
C ASN A 38 1.93 -5.48 -1.45
N PRO A 39 1.67 -4.31 -0.85
CA PRO A 39 0.88 -4.25 0.37
C PRO A 39 -0.57 -4.68 0.12
N LEU A 40 -1.16 -4.36 -1.04
CA LEU A 40 -2.52 -4.83 -1.38
C LEU A 40 -2.61 -6.35 -1.46
N THR A 41 -1.63 -7.00 -2.11
CA THR A 41 -1.57 -8.46 -2.18
C THR A 41 -1.39 -9.08 -0.79
N SER A 42 -0.54 -8.47 0.04
CA SER A 42 -0.24 -8.99 1.37
C SER A 42 -1.42 -8.86 2.32
N LEU A 43 -2.13 -7.73 2.29
CA LEU A 43 -3.37 -7.53 3.04
C LEU A 43 -4.42 -8.57 2.68
N LYS A 44 -4.65 -8.82 1.38
CA LYS A 44 -5.58 -9.85 0.91
C LYS A 44 -5.23 -11.23 1.48
N GLU A 45 -3.96 -11.60 1.46
CA GLU A 45 -3.47 -12.91 1.96
C GLU A 45 -3.52 -13.02 3.49
N LEU A 46 -3.46 -11.89 4.19
CA LEU A 46 -3.66 -11.81 5.64
C LEU A 46 -5.16 -11.77 6.04
N GLY A 47 -6.09 -11.84 5.07
CA GLY A 47 -7.52 -11.88 5.33
C GLY A 47 -8.18 -10.50 5.52
N PHE A 48 -7.50 -9.41 5.17
CA PHE A 48 -8.10 -8.08 5.19
C PHE A 48 -9.06 -7.87 4.01
N PRO A 49 -9.97 -6.87 4.11
CA PRO A 49 -10.83 -6.50 2.98
C PRO A 49 -10.03 -6.24 1.71
N GLU A 50 -10.53 -6.74 0.59
CA GLU A 50 -9.92 -6.50 -0.70
C GLU A 50 -10.10 -5.04 -1.12
N PHE A 51 -8.99 -4.43 -1.52
CA PHE A 51 -8.95 -3.09 -2.09
C PHE A 51 -8.93 -3.20 -3.62
N PRO A 52 -9.38 -2.17 -4.35
CA PRO A 52 -9.30 -2.16 -5.80
C PRO A 52 -7.84 -2.12 -6.27
N LEU A 53 -7.63 -2.16 -7.59
CA LEU A 53 -6.29 -1.93 -8.15
C LEU A 53 -5.85 -0.48 -7.88
N PRO A 54 -4.54 -0.20 -7.71
CA PRO A 54 -4.02 1.15 -7.42
C PRO A 54 -4.56 2.25 -8.35
N GLN A 55 -4.80 1.93 -9.63
CA GLN A 55 -5.32 2.84 -10.65
C GLN A 55 -6.77 3.26 -10.42
N SER A 56 -7.51 2.50 -9.61
CA SER A 56 -8.93 2.71 -9.31
C SER A 56 -9.15 3.30 -7.92
N PHE A 57 -8.11 3.74 -7.23
CA PHE A 57 -8.24 4.44 -5.96
C PHE A 57 -8.74 5.86 -6.17
N ASP A 58 -9.74 6.24 -5.38
CA ASP A 58 -10.11 7.61 -5.09
C ASP A 58 -9.66 7.99 -3.67
N GLY A 59 -9.90 9.23 -3.27
CA GLY A 59 -9.52 9.73 -1.95
C GLY A 59 -10.21 9.00 -0.80
N ALA A 60 -11.45 8.56 -0.98
CA ALA A 60 -12.19 7.81 0.03
C ALA A 60 -11.59 6.40 0.25
N THR A 61 -11.30 5.71 -0.84
CA THR A 61 -10.64 4.39 -0.83
C THR A 61 -9.24 4.51 -0.23
N TYR A 62 -8.48 5.53 -0.62
CA TYR A 62 -7.15 5.76 -0.06
C TYR A 62 -7.19 6.12 1.43
N ALA A 63 -8.17 6.90 1.88
CA ALA A 63 -8.38 7.18 3.30
C ALA A 63 -8.67 5.89 4.09
N LYS A 64 -9.55 5.02 3.56
CA LYS A 64 -9.82 3.71 4.16
C LYS A 64 -8.58 2.83 4.21
N TYR A 65 -7.77 2.84 3.15
CA TYR A 65 -6.49 2.13 3.11
C TYR A 65 -5.52 2.63 4.19
N ASN A 66 -5.35 3.95 4.33
CA ASN A 66 -4.53 4.54 5.39
C ASN A 66 -5.01 4.15 6.79
N GLN A 67 -6.34 4.10 7.00
CA GLN A 67 -6.90 3.66 8.27
C GLN A 67 -6.52 2.20 8.57
N VAL A 68 -6.71 1.30 7.61
CA VAL A 68 -6.34 -0.13 7.77
C VAL A 68 -4.85 -0.29 8.09
N ILE A 69 -3.97 0.46 7.41
CA ILE A 69 -2.53 0.41 7.65
C ILE A 69 -2.17 0.98 9.04
N THR A 70 -2.88 2.02 9.48
CA THR A 70 -2.72 2.61 10.82
C THR A 70 -3.18 1.65 11.91
N ASP A 71 -4.32 0.99 11.73
CA ASP A 71 -4.85 0.00 12.67
C ASP A 71 -3.90 -1.19 12.79
N LEU A 72 -3.39 -1.68 11.65
CA LEU A 72 -2.37 -2.74 11.62
C LEU A 72 -1.08 -2.31 12.34
N ALA A 73 -0.67 -1.04 12.22
CA ALA A 73 0.45 -0.51 12.99
C ALA A 73 0.20 -0.64 14.49
N GLY A 74 -0.98 -0.22 14.94
CA GLY A 74 -1.39 -0.30 16.34
C GLY A 74 -1.46 -1.73 16.87
N TRP A 75 -2.10 -2.65 16.13
CA TRP A 75 -2.24 -4.05 16.55
C TRP A 75 -0.90 -4.79 16.66
N CYS A 76 0.07 -4.43 15.81
CA CYS A 76 1.38 -5.07 15.78
C CYS A 76 2.47 -4.30 16.55
N GLY A 77 2.15 -3.15 17.14
CA GLY A 77 3.12 -2.32 17.87
C GLY A 77 4.17 -1.63 16.98
N PHE A 78 3.87 -1.45 15.69
CA PHE A 78 4.77 -0.74 14.78
C PHE A 78 4.77 0.76 15.09
N GLN A 79 5.96 1.36 15.03
CA GLN A 79 6.21 2.75 15.37
C GLN A 79 5.96 3.71 14.19
N SER A 80 5.81 3.18 12.98
CA SER A 80 5.55 3.97 11.77
C SER A 80 4.86 3.14 10.69
N LEU A 81 4.19 3.83 9.76
CA LEU A 81 3.60 3.16 8.59
C LEU A 81 4.68 2.61 7.65
N GLY A 82 5.92 3.13 7.74
CA GLY A 82 7.07 2.57 7.03
C GLY A 82 7.45 1.17 7.53
N GLN A 83 7.34 0.91 8.83
CA GLN A 83 7.53 -0.45 9.36
C GLN A 83 6.42 -1.39 8.91
N VAL A 84 5.19 -0.91 8.79
CA VAL A 84 4.08 -1.68 8.21
C VAL A 84 4.37 -2.02 6.75
N ASP A 85 4.84 -1.06 5.95
CA ASP A 85 5.22 -1.31 4.54
C ASP A 85 6.36 -2.34 4.44
N GLN A 86 7.38 -2.25 5.28
CA GLN A 86 8.46 -3.26 5.34
C GLN A 86 7.90 -4.66 5.68
N PHE A 87 7.00 -4.74 6.66
CA PHE A 87 6.36 -5.99 7.06
C PHE A 87 5.52 -6.58 5.90
N LEU A 88 4.66 -5.78 5.27
CA LEU A 88 3.85 -6.23 4.15
C LEU A 88 4.72 -6.63 2.94
N ASN A 89 5.81 -5.93 2.68
CA ASN A 89 6.78 -6.35 1.67
C ASN A 89 7.41 -7.71 2.01
N TYR A 90 7.75 -7.96 3.27
CA TYR A 90 8.23 -9.27 3.71
C TYR A 90 7.20 -10.38 3.45
N VAL A 91 5.93 -10.15 3.81
CA VAL A 91 4.81 -11.09 3.56
C VAL A 91 4.70 -11.38 2.06
N TYR A 92 4.66 -10.33 1.22
CA TYR A 92 4.61 -10.46 -0.23
C TYR A 92 5.73 -11.36 -0.80
N TRP A 93 6.98 -11.13 -0.38
CA TRP A 93 8.10 -11.92 -0.87
C TRP A 93 8.07 -13.38 -0.39
N LYS A 94 7.57 -13.64 0.81
CA LYS A 94 7.33 -15.01 1.28
C LYS A 94 6.28 -15.73 0.44
N LEU A 95 5.20 -15.04 0.08
CA LEU A 95 4.14 -15.58 -0.80
C LEU A 95 4.70 -15.92 -2.19
N LYS A 96 5.45 -15.01 -2.81
CA LYS A 96 6.11 -15.26 -4.11
C LYS A 96 7.05 -16.47 -4.06
N LYS A 97 7.85 -16.61 -3.00
CA LYS A 97 8.74 -17.77 -2.81
C LYS A 97 7.94 -19.08 -2.69
N ARG A 98 6.81 -19.07 -1.96
CA ARG A 98 5.91 -20.23 -1.82
C ARG A 98 5.28 -20.64 -3.15
N GLN A 99 4.83 -19.68 -3.96
CA GLN A 99 4.27 -19.95 -5.29
C GLN A 99 5.31 -20.58 -6.22
N LYS A 100 6.53 -20.04 -6.27
CA LYS A 100 7.63 -20.62 -7.08
C LYS A 100 7.92 -22.07 -6.71
N LYS A 101 7.89 -22.42 -5.42
CA LYS A 101 8.08 -23.81 -4.98
C LYS A 101 6.95 -24.75 -5.42
N LYS A 102 5.70 -24.28 -5.44
CA LYS A 102 4.55 -25.08 -5.90
C LYS A 102 4.55 -25.34 -7.41
N THR A 103 5.08 -24.41 -8.21
CA THR A 103 5.15 -24.56 -9.68
C THR A 103 6.34 -25.42 -10.13
N ALA A 104 7.34 -25.60 -9.26
CA ALA A 104 8.54 -26.40 -9.52
C ALA A 104 8.46 -27.84 -8.98
N ALA A 105 7.35 -28.21 -8.33
CA ALA A 105 7.04 -29.54 -7.81
C ALA A 105 5.92 -30.14 -8.64
#